data_AF-A0A172TB02-F1
#
_entry.id   AF-A0A172TB02-F1
#
_cell.length_a   1.000
_cell.length_b   1.000
_cell.length_c   1.000
_cell.angle_alpha   90.00
_cell.angle_beta   90.00
_cell.angle_gamma   90.00
#
_symmetry.space_group_name_H-M   'P 1'
#
loop_
_entity.id
_entity.type
_entity.pdbx_description
1 polymer ?
#
loop_
_entity_poly.entity_id
_entity_poly.type
_entity_poly.pdbx_seq_one_letter_code
_entity_poly.pdbx_strand_id
1 'polypeptide(L)' 'MTDAPDPPIPADLTRHLESLGGQLVWRMGKDDVSDEIVVRLGFASATPRFAHLPRLRSANDTELQDAMQAGRVVIEWVD' A
#
# COMPACT_ATOMS: atom_id res chain seq x y z
N MET A 1 0.06 -16.72 20.16
CA MET A 1 0.35 -17.27 18.83
C MET A 1 1.77 -16.84 18.52
N THR A 2 2.71 -17.78 18.60
CA THR A 2 4.15 -17.49 18.60
C THR A 2 4.54 -16.86 17.27
N ASP A 3 5.00 -15.61 17.31
CA ASP A 3 5.66 -14.91 16.21
C ASP A 3 6.99 -15.61 15.95
N ALA A 4 6.97 -16.67 15.13
CA ALA A 4 8.20 -17.26 14.64
C ALA A 4 8.79 -16.25 13.65
N PRO A 5 10.08 -15.89 13.74
CA PRO A 5 10.67 -14.95 12.82
C PRO A 5 10.51 -15.48 11.40
N ASP A 6 9.95 -14.66 10.51
CA ASP A 6 9.85 -14.99 9.10
C ASP A 6 11.22 -15.41 8.57
N PRO A 7 11.30 -16.47 7.74
CA PRO A 7 12.55 -16.89 7.17
C PRO A 7 13.19 -15.73 6.37
N PRO A 8 14.51 -15.56 6.43
CA PRO A 8 15.17 -14.47 5.72
C PRO A 8 14.89 -14.57 4.22
N ILE A 9 14.42 -13.48 3.62
CA ILE A 9 14.18 -13.38 2.19
C ILE A 9 15.54 -13.46 1.46
N PRO A 10 15.71 -14.36 0.47
CA PRO A 10 16.95 -14.44 -0.30
C PRO A 10 17.34 -13.11 -0.94
N ALA A 11 18.62 -12.74 -0.93
CA ALA A 11 19.09 -11.44 -1.42
C ALA A 11 18.71 -11.13 -2.88
N ASP A 12 18.68 -12.15 -3.74
CA ASP A 12 18.23 -12.01 -5.13
C ASP A 12 16.72 -11.70 -5.22
N LEU A 13 15.92 -12.34 -4.37
CA LEU A 13 14.50 -12.05 -4.27
C LEU A 13 14.26 -10.63 -3.76
N THR A 14 15.00 -10.18 -2.75
CA THR A 14 14.95 -8.79 -2.27
C THR A 14 15.21 -7.80 -3.40
N ARG A 15 16.29 -8.01 -4.19
CA ARG A 15 16.58 -7.14 -5.35
C ARG A 15 15.48 -7.16 -6.40
N HIS A 16 14.89 -8.32 -6.68
CA HIS A 16 13.78 -8.41 -7.63
C HIS A 16 12.52 -7.69 -7.11
N LEU A 17 12.20 -7.81 -5.82
CA LEU A 17 11.07 -7.14 -5.19
C LEU A 17 11.26 -5.62 -5.13
N GLU A 18 12.47 -5.14 -4.83
CA GLU A 18 12.82 -3.72 -4.89
C GLU A 18 12.68 -3.17 -6.31
N SER A 19 13.22 -3.89 -7.30
CA SER A 19 13.08 -3.53 -8.72
C SER A 19 11.63 -3.53 -9.17
N LEU A 20 10.82 -4.48 -8.71
CA LEU A 20 9.40 -4.56 -9.02
C LEU A 20 8.65 -3.40 -8.36
N GLY A 21 8.89 -3.15 -7.08
CA GLY A 21 8.28 -2.07 -6.31
C GLY A 21 8.54 -0.69 -6.92
N GLY A 22 9.73 -0.47 -7.48
CA GLY A 22 10.08 0.76 -8.22
C GLY A 22 9.35 0.93 -9.55
N GLN A 23 8.73 -0.12 -10.09
CA GLN A 23 7.93 -0.07 -11.33
C GLN A 23 6.42 0.03 -11.07
N LEU A 24 6.00 -0.11 -9.80
CA LEU A 24 4.61 0.04 -9.41
C LEU A 24 4.24 1.51 -9.23
N VAL A 25 2.99 1.82 -9.52
CA VAL A 25 2.35 3.08 -9.17
C VAL A 25 1.70 2.92 -7.80
N TRP A 26 2.02 3.86 -6.90
CA TRP A 26 1.51 3.89 -5.53
C TRP A 26 0.67 5.15 -5.33
N ARG A 27 -0.52 4.99 -4.77
CA ARG A 27 -1.36 6.09 -4.28
C ARG A 27 -1.84 5.75 -2.88
N MET A 28 -1.72 6.69 -1.96
CA MET A 28 -2.15 6.52 -0.58
C MET A 28 -3.01 7.70 -0.15
N GLY A 29 -3.97 7.43 0.72
CA GLY A 29 -4.71 8.46 1.43
C GLY A 29 -5.77 7.86 2.33
N LYS A 30 -6.47 8.73 3.05
CA LYS A 30 -7.59 8.36 3.91
C LYS A 30 -8.85 8.20 3.07
N ASP A 31 -9.59 7.13 3.32
CA ASP A 31 -10.91 6.98 2.74
C ASP A 31 -11.86 8.11 3.22
N ASP A 32 -12.87 8.42 2.40
CA ASP A 32 -13.77 9.54 2.70
C ASP A 32 -14.88 9.14 3.67
N VAL A 33 -15.26 7.86 3.66
CA VAL A 33 -16.39 7.33 4.43
C VAL A 33 -15.91 6.59 5.68
N SER A 34 -14.78 5.91 5.59
CA SER A 34 -14.14 5.22 6.71
C SER A 34 -12.92 5.99 7.23
N ASP A 35 -12.44 5.59 8.41
CA ASP A 35 -11.17 6.08 8.94
C ASP A 35 -9.97 5.23 8.45
N GLU A 36 -10.15 4.42 7.41
CA GLU A 36 -9.09 3.56 6.87
C GLU A 36 -8.08 4.37 6.05
N ILE A 37 -6.82 3.95 6.10
CA ILE A 37 -5.79 4.39 5.18
C ILE A 37 -5.71 3.36 4.06
N VAL A 38 -5.99 3.81 2.84
CA VAL A 38 -5.98 2.96 1.65
C VAL A 38 -4.67 3.18 0.90
N VAL A 39 -4.01 2.08 0.53
CA VAL A 39 -2.81 2.05 -0.31
C VAL A 39 -3.16 1.31 -1.60
N ARG A 40 -3.22 2.04 -2.70
CA ARG A 40 -3.48 1.50 -4.04
C ARG A 40 -2.18 1.26 -4.78
N LEU A 41 -2.07 0.05 -5.32
CA LEU A 41 -0.92 -0.48 -6.04
C LEU A 41 -1.33 -0.93 -7.42
N GLY A 42 -0.49 -0.73 -8.42
CA GLY A 42 -0.72 -1.30 -9.75
C GLY A 42 0.48 -1.10 -10.65
N PHE A 43 0.52 -1.85 -11.76
CA PHE A 43 1.54 -1.60 -12.78
C PHE A 43 1.35 -0.21 -13.41
N ALA A 44 2.41 0.36 -13.99
CA ALA A 44 2.33 1.61 -14.72
C ALA A 44 1.25 1.60 -15.83
N SER A 45 0.98 0.43 -16.44
CA SER A 45 -0.11 0.24 -17.41
C SER A 45 -1.52 0.45 -16.83
N ALA A 46 -1.69 0.29 -15.52
CA ALA A 46 -2.96 0.48 -14.82
C ALA A 46 -3.26 1.95 -14.50
N THR A 47 -2.33 2.88 -14.72
CA THR A 47 -2.45 4.31 -14.36
C THR A 47 -3.81 4.94 -14.73
N PRO A 48 -4.39 4.72 -15.92
CA PRO A 48 -5.70 5.30 -16.27
C PRO A 48 -6.84 4.88 -15.34
N ARG A 49 -6.77 3.69 -14.73
CA ARG A 49 -7.82 3.16 -13.87
C ARG A 49 -7.84 3.80 -12.49
N PHE A 50 -6.69 4.25 -11.98
CA PHE A 50 -6.61 5.00 -10.71
C PHE A 50 -7.50 6.25 -10.71
N ALA A 51 -7.66 6.90 -11.87
CA ALA A 51 -8.50 8.10 -12.01
C ALA A 51 -10.00 7.81 -11.87
N HIS A 52 -10.42 6.55 -12.03
CA HIS A 52 -11.81 6.13 -11.91
C HIS A 52 -12.17 5.64 -10.50
N LEU A 53 -11.18 5.51 -9.61
CA LEU A 53 -11.41 5.08 -8.23
C LEU A 53 -11.86 6.25 -7.35
N PRO A 54 -12.61 5.99 -6.26
CA PRO A 54 -12.99 7.02 -5.28
C PRO A 54 -11.77 7.80 -4.80
N ARG A 55 -11.88 9.13 -4.71
CA ARG A 55 -10.75 9.97 -4.29
C ARG A 55 -10.42 9.70 -2.82
N LEU A 56 -9.14 9.57 -2.54
CA LEU A 56 -8.64 9.53 -1.17
C LEU A 56 -8.33 10.94 -0.70
N ARG A 57 -8.66 11.24 0.55
CA ARG A 57 -8.23 12.46 1.21
C ARG A 57 -6.75 12.36 1.58
N SER A 58 -6.08 13.50 1.65
CA SER A 58 -4.73 13.54 2.22
C SER A 58 -4.77 13.08 3.67
N ALA A 59 -3.89 12.14 4.02
CA ALA A 59 -3.63 11.74 5.40
C ALA A 59 -2.27 12.32 5.80
N ASN A 60 -2.15 12.79 7.04
CA ASN A 60 -0.85 13.16 7.60
C ASN A 60 -0.15 11.96 8.24
N ASP A 61 1.13 12.12 8.60
CA ASP A 61 1.95 11.04 9.15
C ASP A 61 1.41 10.48 10.48
N THR A 62 0.75 11.32 11.30
CA THR A 62 0.12 10.88 12.55
C THR A 62 -1.07 9.98 12.27
N GLU A 63 -1.95 10.39 11.35
CA GLU A 63 -3.10 9.57 10.94
C GLU A 63 -2.67 8.24 10.31
N LEU A 64 -1.59 8.26 9.52
CA LEU A 64 -0.99 7.06 8.96
C LEU A 64 -0.49 6.12 10.05
N GLN A 65 0.30 6.63 11.00
CA GLN A 65 0.84 5.85 12.10
C GLN A 65 -0.26 5.26 12.98
N ASP A 66 -1.28 6.04 13.30
CA ASP A 66 -2.44 5.60 14.09
C ASP A 66 -3.22 4.50 13.36
N ALA A 67 -3.38 4.59 12.04
CA ALA A 67 -4.02 3.55 11.25
C ALA A 67 -3.18 2.27 11.18
N MET A 68 -1.86 2.39 11.04
CA MET A 68 -0.94 1.24 11.07
C MET A 68 -1.01 0.50 12.41
N GLN A 69 -0.98 1.23 13.53
CA GLN A 69 -1.07 0.65 14.87
C GLN A 69 -2.43 0.01 15.14
N ALA A 70 -3.49 0.61 14.60
CA ALA A 70 -4.85 0.11 14.76
C ALA A 70 -5.22 -0.99 13.75
N GLY A 71 -4.34 -1.37 12.81
CA GLY A 71 -4.65 -2.35 11.77
C GLY A 71 -5.70 -1.87 10.76
N ARG A 72 -5.83 -0.55 10.56
CA ARG A 72 -6.79 0.10 9.65
C ARG A 72 -6.15 0.53 8.32
N VAL A 73 -5.16 -0.24 7.87
CA VAL A 73 -4.52 -0.04 6.57
C VAL A 73 -5.05 -1.10 5.61
N VAL A 74 -5.62 -0.63 4.50
CA VAL A 74 -6.15 -1.49 3.44
C VAL A 74 -5.26 -1.38 2.21
N ILE A 75 -4.81 -2.51 1.68
CA ILE A 75 -4.02 -2.57 0.46
C ILE A 75 -4.92 -3.02 -0.68
N GLU A 76 -5.01 -2.20 -1.72
CA GLU A 76 -5.82 -2.45 -2.91
C GLU A 76 -4.91 -2.64 -4.12
N TRP A 77 -5.10 -3.74 -4.85
CA TRP A 77 -4.49 -3.94 -6.16
C TRP A 77 -5.39 -3.37 -7.26
N VAL A 78 -4.79 -2.60 -8.17
CA VAL A 78 -5.41 -1.97 -9.33
C VAL A 78 -4.84 -2.64 -10.57
N ASP A 79 -5.65 -3.49 -11.20
CA ASP A 79 -5.34 -4.12 -12.49
C ASP A 79 -5.22 -3.09 -13.61
#